data_AF-A0A535Y248-F1
#
_entry.id   AF-A0A535Y248-F1
#
_cell.length_a   1.000
_cell.length_b   1.000
_cell.length_c   1.000
_cell.angle_alpha   90.00
_cell.angle_beta   90.00
_cell.angle_gamma   90.00
#
_symmetry.space_group_name_H-M   'P 1'
#
loop_
_entity.id
_entity.type
_entity.pdbx_description
1 polymer ?
#
loop_
_entity_poly.entity_id
_entity_poly.type
_entity_poly.pdbx_seq_one_letter_code
_entity_poly.pdbx_strand_id
1 'polypeptide(L)'
;ADFYYMSVLNDWAFGVARALTEDTREATSRLTHAAARASAMGAQAIEALLLPDLVEVRAAVGDLSGASESAERSQVLAESLGTTVASAHASYARGLVALAARRVTAARAALQAAADLASSSGLRLLQARALERLAQAYDGSERVSRATEAARLYAAIGARRFEERALSELRGLGAAGRRSAQTVGELTPREREIVALVRSGLANRDIAERLHVSERTVETHLAHVYGKLGVASRRELVQG
;
A
#
# COMPACT_ATOMS: atom_id res chain seq x y z
N ALA A 1 -24.88 -17.91 -4.75
CA ALA A 1 -24.32 -16.60 -4.34
C ALA A 1 -22.78 -16.59 -4.43
N ASP A 2 -22.10 -17.64 -3.96
CA ASP A 2 -20.63 -17.69 -3.86
C ASP A 2 -19.86 -17.53 -5.19
N PHE A 3 -20.35 -18.12 -6.30
CA PHE A 3 -19.73 -17.94 -7.62
C PHE A 3 -19.73 -16.47 -8.11
N TYR A 4 -20.70 -15.67 -7.68
CA TYR A 4 -20.81 -14.27 -8.09
C TYR A 4 -19.84 -13.36 -7.33
N TYR A 5 -19.65 -13.60 -6.03
CA TYR A 5 -18.65 -12.88 -5.23
C TYR A 5 -17.23 -13.16 -5.72
N MET A 6 -16.95 -14.42 -6.09
CA MET A 6 -15.66 -14.77 -6.68
C MET A 6 -15.40 -14.02 -7.99
N SER A 7 -16.43 -13.75 -8.80
CA SER A 7 -16.25 -12.97 -10.03
C SER A 7 -15.85 -11.51 -9.76
N VAL A 8 -16.42 -10.87 -8.73
CA VAL A 8 -16.07 -9.50 -8.31
C VAL A 8 -14.62 -9.46 -7.82
N LEU A 9 -14.26 -10.38 -6.91
CA LEU A 9 -12.91 -10.45 -6.35
C LEU A 9 -11.88 -10.78 -7.43
N ASN A 10 -12.24 -11.61 -8.40
CA ASN A 10 -11.39 -11.96 -9.52
C ASN A 10 -11.13 -10.76 -10.44
N ASP A 11 -12.18 -10.06 -10.86
CA ASP A 11 -12.05 -8.86 -11.70
C ASP A 11 -11.27 -7.76 -10.95
N TRP A 12 -11.50 -7.59 -9.64
CA TRP A 12 -10.75 -6.66 -8.81
C TRP A 12 -9.27 -7.02 -8.73
N ALA A 13 -8.94 -8.26 -8.34
CA ALA A 13 -7.55 -8.70 -8.19
C ALA A 13 -6.78 -8.62 -9.52
N PHE A 14 -7.39 -9.04 -10.63
CA PHE A 14 -6.76 -8.92 -11.96
C PHE A 14 -6.65 -7.46 -12.40
N GLY A 15 -7.64 -6.61 -12.10
CA GLY A 15 -7.58 -5.18 -12.38
C GLY A 15 -6.39 -4.51 -11.67
N VAL A 16 -6.21 -4.77 -10.38
CA VAL A 16 -5.07 -4.28 -9.60
C VAL A 16 -3.74 -4.83 -10.15
N ALA A 17 -3.69 -6.12 -10.49
CA ALA A 17 -2.48 -6.72 -11.06
C ALA A 17 -2.08 -6.07 -12.39
N ARG A 18 -3.05 -5.75 -13.26
CA ARG A 18 -2.81 -5.05 -14.54
C ARG A 18 -2.35 -3.61 -14.33
N ALA A 19 -2.92 -2.91 -13.36
CA ALA A 19 -2.47 -1.57 -12.98
C ALA A 19 -1.00 -1.57 -12.54
N LEU A 20 -0.57 -2.59 -11.80
CA LEU A 20 0.83 -2.76 -11.37
C LEU A 20 1.79 -3.10 -12.51
N THR A 21 1.30 -3.58 -13.65
CA THR A 21 2.08 -3.84 -14.87
C THR A 21 1.91 -2.76 -15.93
N GLU A 22 1.42 -1.57 -15.53
CA GLU A 22 1.20 -0.39 -16.39
C GLU A 22 0.20 -0.60 -17.55
N ASP A 23 -0.61 -1.65 -17.51
CA ASP A 23 -1.72 -1.88 -18.45
C ASP A 23 -3.00 -1.21 -17.93
N THR A 24 -2.98 0.13 -17.94
CA THR A 24 -4.04 0.97 -17.35
C THR A 24 -5.38 0.85 -18.07
N ARG A 25 -5.40 0.50 -19.36
CA ARG A 25 -6.64 0.32 -20.12
C ARG A 25 -7.40 -0.93 -19.67
N GLU A 26 -6.71 -2.08 -19.64
CA GLU A 26 -7.31 -3.33 -19.15
C GLU A 26 -7.66 -3.22 -17.66
N ALA A 27 -6.81 -2.57 -16.86
CA ALA A 27 -7.09 -2.31 -15.45
C ALA A 27 -8.39 -1.51 -15.26
N THR A 28 -8.56 -0.42 -16.01
CA THR A 28 -9.78 0.42 -15.95
C THR A 28 -11.03 -0.36 -16.33
N SER A 29 -10.96 -1.17 -17.39
CA SER A 29 -12.10 -2.01 -17.80
C SER A 29 -12.49 -3.00 -16.70
N ARG A 30 -11.53 -3.75 -16.17
CA ARG A 30 -11.79 -4.77 -15.13
C ARG A 30 -12.30 -4.16 -13.83
N LEU A 31 -11.70 -3.08 -13.36
CA LEU A 31 -12.13 -2.41 -12.12
C LEU A 31 -13.52 -1.78 -12.28
N THR A 32 -13.86 -1.27 -13.48
CA THR A 32 -15.21 -0.79 -13.77
C THR A 32 -16.22 -1.93 -13.71
N HIS A 33 -15.91 -3.10 -14.30
CA HIS A 33 -16.77 -4.28 -14.22
C HIS A 33 -16.93 -4.79 -12.78
N ALA A 34 -15.84 -4.84 -12.00
CA ALA A 34 -15.88 -5.24 -10.59
C ALA A 34 -16.78 -4.32 -9.77
N ALA A 35 -16.64 -2.99 -9.94
CA ALA A 35 -17.47 -1.99 -9.26
C ALA A 35 -18.96 -2.13 -9.62
N ALA A 36 -19.27 -2.24 -10.92
CA ALA A 36 -20.64 -2.38 -11.39
C ALA A 36 -21.31 -3.65 -10.85
N ARG A 37 -20.59 -4.78 -10.84
CA ARG A 37 -21.10 -6.03 -10.25
C ARG A 37 -21.30 -5.92 -8.75
N ALA A 38 -20.34 -5.36 -8.01
CA ALA A 38 -20.45 -5.18 -6.57
C ALA A 38 -21.68 -4.33 -6.20
N SER A 39 -21.91 -3.24 -6.94
CA SER A 39 -23.09 -2.38 -6.80
C SER A 39 -24.39 -3.14 -7.09
N ALA A 40 -24.48 -3.85 -8.22
CA ALA A 40 -25.65 -4.63 -8.60
C ALA A 40 -26.00 -5.75 -7.59
N MET A 41 -25.00 -6.28 -6.89
CA MET A 41 -25.16 -7.30 -5.86
C MET A 41 -25.52 -6.72 -4.48
N GLY A 42 -25.50 -5.39 -4.31
CA GLY A 42 -25.62 -4.76 -3.00
C GLY A 42 -24.42 -5.06 -2.08
N ALA A 43 -23.28 -5.45 -2.63
CA ALA A 43 -22.07 -5.81 -1.90
C ALA A 43 -21.30 -4.54 -1.46
N GLN A 44 -21.97 -3.67 -0.70
CA GLN A 44 -21.51 -2.32 -0.34
C GLN A 44 -20.11 -2.30 0.29
N ALA A 45 -19.81 -3.25 1.18
CA ALA A 45 -18.49 -3.34 1.81
C ALA A 45 -17.39 -3.64 0.79
N ILE A 46 -17.63 -4.52 -0.18
CA ILE A 46 -16.66 -4.84 -1.24
C ILE A 46 -16.52 -3.66 -2.19
N GLU A 47 -17.64 -3.05 -2.58
CA GLU A 47 -17.66 -1.85 -3.43
C GLU A 47 -16.85 -0.69 -2.79
N ALA A 48 -16.99 -0.47 -1.48
CA ALA A 48 -16.25 0.58 -0.77
C ALA A 48 -14.72 0.35 -0.77
N LEU A 49 -14.27 -0.90 -0.73
CA LEU A 49 -12.84 -1.24 -0.73
C LEU A 49 -12.21 -1.18 -2.12
N LEU A 50 -12.97 -1.53 -3.18
CA LEU A 50 -12.45 -1.56 -4.54
C LEU A 50 -12.43 -0.18 -5.22
N LEU A 51 -13.39 0.70 -4.89
CA LEU A 51 -13.57 1.98 -5.60
C LEU A 51 -12.32 2.86 -5.63
N PRO A 52 -11.49 2.96 -4.56
CA PRO A 52 -10.28 3.76 -4.64
C PRO A 52 -9.27 3.26 -5.68
N ASP A 53 -9.21 1.95 -5.96
CA ASP A 53 -8.36 1.43 -7.04
C ASP A 53 -8.91 1.86 -8.42
N LEU A 54 -10.24 1.87 -8.58
CA LEU A 54 -10.88 2.39 -9.80
C LEU A 54 -10.61 3.89 -9.99
N VAL A 55 -10.70 4.67 -8.91
CA VAL A 55 -10.36 6.11 -8.91
C VAL A 55 -8.92 6.31 -9.35
N GLU A 56 -7.99 5.52 -8.82
CA GLU A 56 -6.57 5.63 -9.12
C GLU A 56 -6.27 5.39 -10.61
N VAL A 57 -6.85 4.34 -11.21
CA VAL A 57 -6.64 4.06 -12.64
C VAL A 57 -7.34 5.07 -13.55
N ARG A 58 -8.55 5.54 -13.20
CA ARG A 58 -9.27 6.58 -13.96
C ARG A 58 -8.50 7.90 -13.96
N ALA A 59 -7.99 8.31 -12.80
CA ALA A 59 -7.15 9.50 -12.68
C ALA A 59 -5.85 9.36 -13.50
N ALA A 60 -5.22 8.18 -13.51
CA ALA A 60 -4.00 7.92 -14.27
C ALA A 60 -4.17 8.03 -15.79
N VAL A 61 -5.36 7.68 -16.32
CA VAL A 61 -5.68 7.82 -17.75
C VAL A 61 -6.32 9.17 -18.11
N GLY A 62 -6.40 10.10 -17.14
CA GLY A 62 -6.96 11.44 -17.34
C GLY A 62 -8.50 11.53 -17.28
N ASP A 63 -9.19 10.44 -16.94
CA ASP A 63 -10.65 10.43 -16.71
C ASP A 63 -10.98 10.99 -15.32
N LEU A 64 -10.83 12.31 -15.17
CA LEU A 64 -11.12 13.00 -13.91
C LEU A 64 -12.62 13.02 -13.57
N SER A 65 -13.49 12.99 -14.58
CA SER A 65 -14.95 12.93 -14.36
C SER A 65 -15.33 11.60 -13.73
N GLY A 66 -14.96 10.49 -14.37
CA GLY A 66 -15.24 9.16 -13.83
C GLY A 66 -14.51 8.89 -12.52
N ALA A 67 -13.31 9.44 -12.30
CA ALA A 67 -12.63 9.36 -11.01
C ALA A 67 -13.42 10.09 -9.91
N SER A 68 -13.98 11.27 -10.22
CA SER A 68 -14.81 12.03 -9.27
C SER A 68 -16.09 11.29 -8.92
N GLU A 69 -16.80 10.75 -9.92
CA GLU A 69 -18.02 9.93 -9.70
C GLU A 69 -17.74 8.71 -8.81
N SER A 70 -16.63 8.00 -9.04
CA SER A 70 -16.24 6.86 -8.21
C SER A 70 -15.88 7.28 -6.77
N ALA A 71 -15.24 8.43 -6.58
CA ALA A 71 -14.93 8.95 -5.26
C ALA A 71 -16.19 9.39 -4.50
N GLU A 72 -17.15 10.02 -5.18
CA GLU A 72 -18.46 10.37 -4.63
C GLU A 72 -19.25 9.13 -4.22
N ARG A 73 -19.27 8.09 -5.07
CA ARG A 73 -19.85 6.80 -4.71
C ARG A 73 -19.19 6.18 -3.48
N SER A 74 -17.86 6.25 -3.39
CA SER A 74 -17.13 5.77 -2.21
C SER A 74 -17.53 6.53 -0.94
N GLN A 75 -17.81 7.84 -1.04
CA GLN A 75 -18.29 8.65 0.08
C GLN A 75 -19.70 8.25 0.53
N VAL A 76 -20.63 8.04 -0.41
CA VAL A 76 -21.99 7.55 -0.11
C VAL A 76 -21.94 6.21 0.62
N LEU A 77 -21.07 5.29 0.18
CA LEU A 77 -20.90 4.01 0.84
C LEU A 77 -20.30 4.16 2.25
N ALA A 78 -19.34 5.07 2.44
CA ALA A 78 -18.77 5.33 3.76
C ALA A 78 -19.82 5.86 4.75
N GLU A 79 -20.68 6.77 4.31
CA GLU A 79 -21.79 7.28 5.12
C GLU A 79 -22.82 6.19 5.44
N SER A 80 -23.18 5.38 4.45
CA SER A 80 -24.12 4.26 4.62
C SER A 80 -23.59 3.17 5.56
N LEU A 81 -22.29 2.86 5.50
CA LEU A 81 -21.68 1.80 6.30
C LEU A 81 -21.30 2.27 7.71
N GLY A 82 -20.99 3.57 7.89
CA GLY A 82 -20.63 4.15 9.18
C GLY A 82 -19.36 3.57 9.82
N THR A 83 -18.45 2.97 9.01
CA THR A 83 -17.22 2.34 9.51
C THR A 83 -15.98 3.20 9.23
N THR A 84 -15.01 3.18 10.15
CA THR A 84 -13.71 3.85 9.95
C THR A 84 -12.97 3.32 8.72
N VAL A 85 -13.11 2.04 8.42
CA VAL A 85 -12.54 1.37 7.23
C VAL A 85 -13.08 2.00 5.95
N ALA A 86 -14.41 2.13 5.82
CA ALA A 86 -15.00 2.73 4.63
C ALA A 86 -14.68 4.23 4.53
N SER A 87 -14.66 4.96 5.65
CA SER A 87 -14.25 6.38 5.69
C SER A 87 -12.78 6.59 5.29
N ALA A 88 -11.87 5.66 5.62
CA ALA A 88 -10.48 5.70 5.19
C ALA A 88 -10.36 5.58 3.66
N HIS A 89 -11.08 4.62 3.07
CA HIS A 89 -11.10 4.40 1.62
C HIS A 89 -11.72 5.58 0.86
N ALA A 90 -12.84 6.13 1.34
CA ALA A 90 -13.45 7.32 0.75
C ALA A 90 -12.54 8.55 0.83
N SER A 91 -11.85 8.74 1.97
CA SER A 91 -10.88 9.83 2.10
C SER A 91 -9.69 9.67 1.16
N TYR A 92 -9.19 8.43 0.98
CA TYR A 92 -8.14 8.14 0.02
C TYR A 92 -8.58 8.45 -1.42
N ALA A 93 -9.77 7.98 -1.82
CA ALA A 93 -10.36 8.24 -3.14
C ALA A 93 -10.51 9.74 -3.43
N ARG A 94 -11.08 10.52 -2.50
CA ARG A 94 -11.16 11.99 -2.64
C ARG A 94 -9.79 12.64 -2.77
N GLY A 95 -8.82 12.15 -1.99
CA GLY A 95 -7.44 12.60 -2.03
C GLY A 95 -6.80 12.42 -3.41
N LEU A 96 -7.00 11.25 -4.02
CA LEU A 96 -6.52 10.95 -5.38
C LEU A 96 -7.11 11.91 -6.42
N VAL A 97 -8.43 12.13 -6.39
CA VAL A 97 -9.11 13.07 -7.30
C VAL A 97 -8.56 14.49 -7.12
N ALA A 98 -8.43 14.95 -5.88
CA ALA A 98 -7.90 16.27 -5.58
C ALA A 98 -6.44 16.43 -6.06
N LEU A 99 -5.61 15.40 -5.89
CA LEU A 99 -4.22 15.41 -6.34
C LEU A 99 -4.14 15.48 -7.87
N ALA A 100 -4.92 14.66 -8.58
CA ALA A 100 -4.97 14.64 -10.04
C ALA A 100 -5.50 15.97 -10.61
N ALA A 101 -6.47 16.59 -9.93
CA ALA A 101 -6.99 17.93 -10.24
C ALA A 101 -6.09 19.09 -9.75
N ARG A 102 -4.89 18.80 -9.23
CA ARG A 102 -3.92 19.80 -8.70
C ARG A 102 -4.47 20.69 -7.58
N ARG A 103 -5.47 20.23 -6.83
CA ARG A 103 -6.04 20.92 -5.67
C ARG A 103 -5.28 20.55 -4.39
N VAL A 104 -4.04 21.04 -4.28
CA VAL A 104 -3.05 20.61 -3.27
C VAL A 104 -3.59 20.64 -1.83
N THR A 105 -4.26 21.71 -1.41
CA THR A 105 -4.80 21.83 -0.04
C THR A 105 -5.85 20.75 0.25
N ALA A 106 -6.76 20.51 -0.69
CA ALA A 106 -7.79 19.47 -0.55
C ALA A 106 -7.18 18.06 -0.59
N ALA A 107 -6.19 17.83 -1.45
CA ALA A 107 -5.45 16.58 -1.52
C ALA A 107 -4.76 16.27 -0.19
N ARG A 108 -4.05 17.26 0.39
CA ARG A 108 -3.39 17.11 1.69
C ARG A 108 -4.36 16.73 2.80
N ALA A 109 -5.47 17.47 2.92
CA ALA A 109 -6.46 17.22 3.95
C ALA A 109 -7.07 15.80 3.82
N ALA A 110 -7.49 15.42 2.62
CA ALA A 110 -8.14 14.13 2.39
C ALA A 110 -7.19 12.94 2.56
N LEU A 111 -5.95 13.04 2.05
CA LEU A 111 -4.95 11.98 2.17
C LEU A 111 -4.40 11.86 3.60
N GLN A 112 -4.29 12.96 4.35
CA GLN A 112 -3.94 12.90 5.78
C GLN A 112 -5.05 12.18 6.56
N ALA A 113 -6.32 12.56 6.35
CA ALA A 113 -7.45 11.86 6.98
C ALA A 113 -7.48 10.37 6.64
N ALA A 114 -7.17 10.01 5.39
CA ALA A 114 -7.05 8.62 4.97
C ALA A 114 -5.94 7.87 5.73
N ALA A 115 -4.75 8.47 5.85
CA ALA A 115 -3.63 7.87 6.57
C ALA A 115 -3.95 7.68 8.07
N ASP A 116 -4.58 8.67 8.70
CA ASP A 116 -4.92 8.63 10.13
C ASP A 116 -5.98 7.57 10.43
N LEU A 117 -7.04 7.51 9.62
CA LEU A 117 -8.09 6.49 9.73
C LEU A 117 -7.58 5.08 9.43
N ALA A 118 -6.68 4.95 8.44
CA ALA A 118 -6.05 3.68 8.12
C ALA A 118 -5.15 3.19 9.26
N SER A 119 -4.38 4.10 9.88
CA SER A 119 -3.53 3.81 11.04
C SER A 119 -4.36 3.30 12.22
N SER A 120 -5.42 4.03 12.61
CA SER A 120 -6.28 3.65 13.73
C SER A 120 -7.06 2.35 13.49
N SER A 121 -7.26 1.97 12.23
CA SER A 121 -7.95 0.73 11.83
C SER A 121 -7.00 -0.42 11.49
N GLY A 122 -5.67 -0.24 11.66
CA GLY A 122 -4.67 -1.28 11.35
C GLY A 122 -4.48 -1.58 9.87
N LEU A 123 -4.99 -0.75 8.97
CA LEU A 123 -4.94 -0.89 7.51
C LEU A 123 -3.59 -0.42 6.95
N ARG A 124 -2.50 -1.08 7.34
CA ARG A 124 -1.12 -0.64 7.05
C ARG A 124 -0.84 -0.42 5.56
N LEU A 125 -1.43 -1.23 4.67
CA LEU A 125 -1.28 -1.04 3.22
C LEU A 125 -1.92 0.26 2.75
N LEU A 126 -3.15 0.56 3.18
CA LEU A 126 -3.83 1.80 2.82
C LEU A 126 -3.14 3.01 3.43
N GLN A 127 -2.65 2.90 4.67
CA GLN A 127 -1.86 3.95 5.32
C GLN A 127 -0.61 4.30 4.48
N ALA A 128 0.14 3.28 4.06
CA ALA A 128 1.33 3.47 3.22
C ALA A 128 0.99 4.14 1.87
N ARG A 129 -0.08 3.68 1.20
CA ARG A 129 -0.56 4.28 -0.05
C ARG A 129 -0.99 5.74 0.13
N ALA A 130 -1.71 6.04 1.20
CA ALA A 130 -2.13 7.40 1.51
C ALA A 130 -0.93 8.33 1.77
N LEU A 131 0.06 7.89 2.54
CA LEU A 131 1.29 8.64 2.81
C LEU A 131 2.13 8.87 1.54
N GLU A 132 2.20 7.87 0.67
CA GLU A 132 2.88 7.97 -0.62
C GLU A 132 2.23 9.02 -1.52
N ARG A 133 0.90 9.01 -1.65
CA ARG A 133 0.17 10.03 -2.41
C ARG A 133 0.24 11.40 -1.73
N LEU A 134 0.25 11.44 -0.40
CA LEU A 134 0.38 12.67 0.38
C LEU A 134 1.76 13.31 0.18
N ALA A 135 2.82 12.51 0.04
CA ALA A 135 4.15 13.00 -0.28
C ALA A 135 4.14 13.80 -1.60
N GLN A 136 3.38 13.36 -2.61
CA GLN A 136 3.26 14.06 -3.90
C GLN A 136 2.55 15.42 -3.79
N ALA A 137 1.82 15.65 -2.69
CA ALA A 137 1.20 16.94 -2.40
C ALA A 137 2.11 17.89 -1.60
N TYR A 138 3.29 17.45 -1.17
CA TYR A 138 4.28 18.26 -0.45
C TYR A 138 5.56 18.44 -1.28
N ASP A 139 6.40 19.38 -0.84
CA ASP A 139 7.75 19.58 -1.35
C ASP A 139 8.77 19.42 -0.22
N GLY A 140 10.06 19.50 -0.57
CA GLY A 140 11.14 19.59 0.42
C GLY A 140 11.18 18.45 1.43
N SER A 141 11.40 18.81 2.70
CA SER A 141 11.54 17.87 3.82
C SER A 141 10.27 17.07 4.10
N GLU A 142 9.11 17.67 3.95
CA GLU A 142 7.81 17.05 4.18
C GLU A 142 7.57 15.95 3.16
N ARG A 143 7.87 16.21 1.88
CA ARG A 143 7.80 15.18 0.82
C ARG A 143 8.69 13.98 1.15
N VAL A 144 9.95 14.23 1.52
CA VAL A 144 10.88 13.16 1.91
C VAL A 144 10.36 12.40 3.13
N SER A 145 9.91 13.11 4.16
CA SER A 145 9.40 12.52 5.40
C SER A 145 8.23 11.55 5.16
N ARG A 146 7.21 11.99 4.40
CA ARG A 146 6.03 11.16 4.11
C ARG A 146 6.37 9.96 3.20
N ALA A 147 7.22 10.17 2.20
CA ALA A 147 7.67 9.07 1.33
C ALA A 147 8.50 8.04 2.10
N THR A 148 9.33 8.47 3.05
CA THR A 148 10.10 7.59 3.94
C THR A 148 9.18 6.78 4.85
N GLU A 149 8.14 7.40 5.41
CA GLU A 149 7.16 6.69 6.23
C GLU A 149 6.39 5.64 5.42
N ALA A 150 5.95 5.97 4.20
CA ALA A 150 5.32 5.03 3.29
C ALA A 150 6.24 3.83 2.98
N ALA A 151 7.50 4.08 2.62
CA ALA A 151 8.48 3.04 2.33
C ALA A 151 8.71 2.10 3.53
N ARG A 152 8.79 2.64 4.75
CA ARG A 152 8.91 1.84 5.98
C ARG A 152 7.69 0.96 6.22
N LEU A 153 6.48 1.48 5.98
CA LEU A 153 5.25 0.70 6.15
C LEU A 153 5.17 -0.43 5.11
N TYR A 154 5.53 -0.16 3.85
CA TYR A 154 5.60 -1.20 2.82
C TYR A 154 6.60 -2.29 3.19
N ALA A 155 7.79 -1.91 3.67
CA ALA A 155 8.79 -2.85 4.17
C ALA A 155 8.23 -3.66 5.36
N ALA A 156 7.56 -3.03 6.32
CA ALA A 156 7.03 -3.73 7.50
C ALA A 156 5.97 -4.80 7.16
N ILE A 157 5.20 -4.62 6.08
CA ILE A 157 4.17 -5.58 5.65
C ILE A 157 4.62 -6.50 4.51
N GLY A 158 5.87 -6.42 4.07
CA GLY A 158 6.41 -7.23 2.97
C GLY A 158 5.82 -6.92 1.60
N ALA A 159 5.34 -5.70 1.40
CA ALA A 159 4.82 -5.24 0.11
C ALA A 159 5.97 -4.88 -0.85
N ARG A 160 6.82 -5.86 -1.20
CA ARG A 160 8.10 -5.67 -1.88
C ARG A 160 8.03 -4.78 -3.13
N ARG A 161 7.05 -4.99 -4.01
CA ARG A 161 6.89 -4.16 -5.23
C ARG A 161 6.61 -2.70 -4.91
N PHE A 162 5.82 -2.44 -3.87
CA PHE A 162 5.51 -1.08 -3.41
C PHE A 162 6.72 -0.46 -2.71
N GLU A 163 7.42 -1.24 -1.89
CA GLU A 163 8.66 -0.81 -1.23
C GLU A 163 9.73 -0.41 -2.27
N GLU A 164 10.00 -1.26 -3.25
CA GLU A 164 10.98 -1.00 -4.32
C GLU A 164 10.65 0.28 -5.08
N ARG A 165 9.37 0.48 -5.44
CA ARG A 165 8.90 1.70 -6.10
C ARG A 165 9.07 2.93 -5.21
N ALA A 166 8.63 2.87 -3.96
CA ALA A 166 8.75 3.98 -3.00
C ALA A 166 10.21 4.36 -2.73
N LEU A 167 11.11 3.37 -2.60
CA LEU A 167 12.55 3.60 -2.47
C LEU A 167 13.15 4.23 -3.73
N SER A 168 12.71 3.81 -4.93
CA SER A 168 13.11 4.42 -6.19
C SER A 168 12.70 5.90 -6.25
N GLU A 169 11.44 6.19 -5.92
CA GLU A 169 10.91 7.56 -5.87
C GLU A 169 11.69 8.42 -4.86
N LEU A 170 11.95 7.90 -3.65
CA LEU A 170 12.76 8.56 -2.63
C LEU A 170 14.16 8.92 -3.12
N ARG A 171 14.84 8.01 -3.84
CA ARG A 171 16.18 8.29 -4.42
C ARG A 171 16.13 9.45 -5.43
N GLY A 172 14.99 9.64 -6.09
CA GLY A 172 14.71 10.76 -6.99
C GLY A 172 14.57 12.12 -6.30
N LEU A 173 14.34 12.17 -4.98
CA LEU A 173 14.12 13.42 -4.22
C LEU A 173 15.43 14.09 -3.75
N GLY A 174 16.51 13.96 -4.53
CA GLY A 174 17.81 14.56 -4.23
C GLY A 174 18.57 13.89 -3.07
N ALA A 175 19.55 14.59 -2.51
CA ALA A 175 20.48 14.02 -1.53
C ALA A 175 19.80 13.57 -0.23
N ALA A 176 18.82 14.32 0.25
CA ALA A 176 18.04 13.95 1.44
C ALA A 176 17.22 12.68 1.21
N GLY A 177 16.57 12.57 0.05
CA GLY A 177 15.82 11.38 -0.35
C GLY A 177 16.69 10.13 -0.49
N ARG A 178 17.87 10.25 -1.12
CA ARG A 178 18.84 9.14 -1.22
C ARG A 178 19.30 8.63 0.15
N ARG A 179 19.64 9.54 1.08
CA ARG A 179 19.99 9.17 2.46
C ARG A 179 18.85 8.44 3.15
N SER A 180 17.61 8.95 3.01
CA SER A 180 16.44 8.29 3.60
C SER A 180 16.19 6.90 3.01
N ALA A 181 16.27 6.74 1.68
CA ALA A 181 16.13 5.45 1.03
C ALA A 181 17.19 4.44 1.49
N GLN A 182 18.43 4.89 1.71
CA GLN A 182 19.48 4.05 2.29
C GLN A 182 19.12 3.60 3.71
N THR A 183 18.70 4.52 4.59
CA THR A 183 18.30 4.19 5.96
C THR A 183 17.09 3.25 6.02
N VAL A 184 16.14 3.36 5.08
CA VAL A 184 15.00 2.41 5.01
C VAL A 184 15.47 1.02 4.54
N GLY A 185 16.39 0.97 3.58
CA GLY A 185 16.98 -0.26 3.08
C GLY A 185 17.94 -0.95 4.06
N GLU A 186 18.37 -0.28 5.13
CA GLU A 186 19.15 -0.90 6.19
C GLU A 186 18.32 -1.87 7.03
N LEU A 187 19.00 -2.86 7.62
CA LEU A 187 18.35 -3.77 8.56
C LEU A 187 17.81 -2.98 9.77
N THR A 188 16.59 -3.28 10.17
CA THR A 188 16.02 -2.80 11.44
C THR A 188 16.71 -3.51 12.63
N PRO A 189 16.59 -3.00 13.87
CA PRO A 189 17.10 -3.69 15.05
C PRO A 189 16.59 -5.13 15.17
N ARG A 190 15.30 -5.37 14.88
CA ARG A 190 14.70 -6.71 14.92
C ARG A 190 15.26 -7.62 13.82
N GLU A 191 15.45 -7.09 12.61
CA GLU A 191 16.07 -7.83 11.52
C GLU A 191 17.52 -8.19 11.83
N ARG A 192 18.30 -7.27 12.44
CA ARG A 192 19.66 -7.56 12.92
C ARG A 192 19.70 -8.66 13.98
N GLU A 193 18.77 -8.62 14.93
CA GLU A 193 18.63 -9.67 15.95
C GLU A 193 18.31 -11.03 15.32
N ILE A 194 17.35 -11.08 14.39
CA ILE A 194 17.01 -12.30 13.66
C ILE A 194 18.21 -12.82 12.86
N VAL A 195 18.96 -11.95 12.17
CA VAL A 195 20.19 -12.33 11.46
C VAL A 195 21.21 -12.93 12.41
N ALA A 196 21.41 -12.35 13.59
CA ALA A 196 22.34 -12.88 14.60
C ALA A 196 21.91 -14.27 15.11
N LEU A 197 20.60 -14.49 15.32
CA LEU A 197 20.07 -15.79 15.72
C LEU A 197 20.19 -16.84 14.60
N VAL A 198 19.98 -16.44 13.34
CA VAL A 198 20.20 -17.32 12.19
C VAL A 198 21.67 -17.71 12.06
N ARG A 199 22.59 -16.75 12.20
CA ARG A 199 24.04 -16.98 12.14
C ARG A 199 24.57 -17.84 13.30
N SER A 200 23.86 -17.88 14.42
CA SER A 200 24.16 -18.80 15.53
C SER A 200 23.50 -20.18 15.38
N GLY A 201 22.83 -20.44 14.26
CA GLY A 201 22.33 -21.77 13.89
C GLY A 201 20.90 -22.10 14.33
N LEU A 202 20.16 -21.16 14.93
CA LEU A 202 18.81 -21.42 15.45
C LEU A 202 17.77 -21.57 14.33
N ALA A 203 16.90 -22.58 14.40
CA ALA A 203 15.81 -22.72 13.44
C ALA A 203 14.74 -21.62 13.65
N ASN A 204 13.87 -21.39 12.65
CA ASN A 204 12.83 -20.36 12.72
C ASN A 204 11.91 -20.53 13.94
N ARG A 205 11.59 -21.78 14.31
CA ARG A 205 10.84 -22.11 15.52
C ARG A 205 11.53 -21.62 16.80
N ASP A 206 12.81 -21.91 16.96
CA ASP A 206 13.57 -21.51 18.15
C ASP A 206 13.72 -19.98 18.22
N ILE A 207 13.86 -19.32 17.06
CA ILE A 207 13.85 -17.85 16.96
C ILE A 207 12.48 -17.29 17.36
N ALA A 208 11.40 -17.89 16.88
CA ALA A 208 10.03 -17.47 17.16
C ALA A 208 9.72 -17.56 18.65
N GLU A 209 10.08 -18.67 19.29
CA GLU A 209 9.97 -18.86 20.74
C GLU A 209 10.76 -17.81 21.51
N ARG A 210 12.03 -17.59 21.14
CA ARG A 210 12.92 -16.64 21.81
C ARG A 210 12.48 -15.19 21.67
N LEU A 211 11.88 -14.82 20.54
CA LEU A 211 11.42 -13.46 20.26
C LEU A 211 9.94 -13.24 20.59
N HIS A 212 9.25 -14.27 21.07
CA HIS A 212 7.81 -14.26 21.37
C HIS A 212 6.96 -13.81 20.17
N VAL A 213 7.26 -14.36 18.99
CA VAL A 213 6.53 -14.14 17.74
C VAL A 213 6.17 -15.47 17.09
N SER A 214 5.41 -15.45 16.00
CA SER A 214 5.15 -16.68 15.23
C SER A 214 6.32 -17.02 14.30
N GLU A 215 6.47 -18.30 13.94
CA GLU A 215 7.43 -18.72 12.90
C GLU A 215 7.21 -17.97 11.58
N ARG A 216 5.95 -17.75 11.21
CA ARG A 216 5.54 -16.94 10.06
C ARG A 216 6.13 -15.53 10.11
N THR A 217 6.15 -14.91 11.29
CA THR A 217 6.74 -13.57 11.49
C THR A 217 8.25 -13.59 11.26
N VAL A 218 8.95 -14.64 11.73
CA VAL A 218 10.38 -14.81 11.48
C VAL A 218 10.67 -15.00 9.99
N GLU A 219 9.87 -15.82 9.29
CA GLU A 219 9.98 -16.01 7.85
C GLU A 219 9.81 -14.69 7.08
N THR A 220 8.82 -13.88 7.45
CA THR A 220 8.60 -12.57 6.85
C THR A 220 9.81 -11.66 7.05
N HIS A 221 10.35 -11.57 8.27
CA HIS A 221 11.56 -10.78 8.51
C HIS A 221 12.77 -11.29 7.71
N LEU A 222 12.94 -12.61 7.59
CA LEU A 222 14.04 -13.17 6.79
C LEU A 222 13.90 -12.87 5.30
N ALA A 223 12.68 -12.90 4.75
CA ALA A 223 12.46 -12.49 3.36
C ALA A 223 12.89 -11.03 3.12
N HIS A 224 12.64 -10.13 4.07
CA HIS A 224 13.08 -8.73 3.98
C HIS A 224 14.59 -8.60 4.11
N VAL A 225 15.19 -9.30 5.08
CA VAL A 225 16.65 -9.37 5.26
C VAL A 225 17.34 -9.81 3.97
N TYR A 226 16.84 -10.86 3.32
CA TYR A 226 17.39 -11.35 2.06
C TYR A 226 17.35 -10.28 0.97
N GLY A 227 16.23 -9.58 0.84
CA GLY A 227 16.09 -8.44 -0.07
C GLY A 227 17.07 -7.30 0.23
N LYS A 228 17.22 -6.94 1.51
CA LYS A 228 18.09 -5.82 1.94
C LYS A 228 19.58 -6.13 1.82
N LEU A 229 19.98 -7.38 2.05
CA LEU A 229 21.38 -7.81 1.98
C LEU A 229 21.79 -8.34 0.60
N GLY A 230 20.83 -8.51 -0.32
CA GLY A 230 21.10 -9.05 -1.66
C GLY A 230 21.52 -10.52 -1.65
N VAL A 231 21.06 -11.29 -0.67
CA VAL A 231 21.32 -12.74 -0.57
C VAL A 231 20.08 -13.53 -0.95
N ALA A 232 20.24 -14.70 -1.56
CA ALA A 232 19.12 -15.51 -2.04
C ALA A 232 18.68 -16.60 -1.05
N SER A 233 19.48 -16.88 -0.02
CA SER A 233 19.22 -18.00 0.87
C SER A 233 19.71 -17.80 2.30
N ARG A 234 19.12 -18.58 3.23
CA ARG A 234 19.60 -18.70 4.61
C ARG A 234 21.08 -19.09 4.66
N ARG A 235 21.50 -19.99 3.75
CA ARG A 235 22.88 -20.46 3.68
C ARG A 235 23.82 -19.30 3.33
N GLU A 236 23.49 -18.50 2.32
CA GLU A 236 24.26 -17.31 1.97
C GLU A 236 24.29 -16.29 3.11
N LEU A 237 23.17 -16.09 3.82
CA LEU A 237 23.11 -15.19 4.99
C LEU A 237 24.06 -15.61 6.13
N VAL A 238 24.33 -16.92 6.27
CA VAL A 238 25.26 -17.46 7.27
C VAL A 238 26.72 -17.41 6.78
N GLN A 239 26.95 -17.43 5.46
CA GLN A 239 28.28 -17.49 4.86
C GLN A 239 28.91 -16.11 4.57
N GLY A 240 28.09 -15.09 4.31
CA GLY A 240 28.52 -13.68 4.24
C GLY A 240 28.42 -13.01 5.60
#